data_AF-Q0V134-F1
#
_entry.id   AF-Q0V134-F1
#
_cell.length_a   1.000
_cell.length_b   1.000
_cell.length_c   1.000
_cell.angle_alpha   90.00
_cell.angle_beta   90.00
_cell.angle_gamma   90.00
#
_symmetry.space_group_name_H-M   'P 1'
#
loop_
_entity.id
_entity.type
_entity.pdbx_description
1 polymer ?
#
loop_
_entity_poly.entity_id
_entity_poly.type
_entity_poly.pdbx_seq_one_letter_code
_entity_poly.pdbx_strand_id
1 'polypeptide(L)'
;MSSHLHPRRVEQPAPVSNELDPRGVHFLSDWDVSDFDSLKYSYGLTGVDQDGNFLWVDVFLYMLLALAVLLLGLRIANMFWRHQRHLSVMANPHNQNYWSSNKTSWWPWLNRHVLAAPLWKKRHNAAFQISSAIDNGTLPGRWHTIMLSVYCGLNIAWCVALPYGQLDHRATVAALRGRTGTLAALNLIPTVLFALRNNPLITLLQVSYDDFNLFHRWAARITIAEAVAHTVAWLYNTVDVAGWKAVGDGLRTEGSYGWGMVGTAAFFFIGVQAWSPFRHAFYETFLNIHRTMVIVALIGLYKHLEMHHLPQVPWVQLVMIFWAAEWLFRGLSILYFGFSFKKMSSIKVEAMPGEAVRLTIDLVRDWHPRPGCHVHMWMPRMSLWSSHPFSVAWASTLSPDSKEMTLPILEGDALMAPGAPQKSRQISLICRARTGMTRHMYERACKMPNEQFTAWGFIEGPYGGHHSLDSYGTVVLFAGGVGITHQVMYLKHLVGGYSNRTTATQKVVLIWTVPDSDCLEWVRPWMDEILRMPQRKHVLRIKLFISRPKGRVESSSETVKMFAGRAKADALIEEEVRHRQGAMAVTVCGSGGFADDVRKAVRPWLTEGCIDFIEEAFTY
;
A
#
# COMPACT_ATOMS: atom_id res chain seq x y z
N MET A 1 -24.38 23.64 26.51
CA MET A 1 -23.11 22.92 26.39
C MET A 1 -23.24 21.63 27.17
N SER A 2 -23.30 20.50 26.46
CA SER A 2 -23.77 19.21 26.95
C SER A 2 -22.72 18.52 27.82
N SER A 3 -23.15 18.03 28.98
CA SER A 3 -22.40 17.33 30.03
C SER A 3 -21.96 15.91 29.65
N HIS A 4 -21.77 15.62 28.37
CA HIS A 4 -21.47 14.26 27.85
C HIS A 4 -20.00 14.03 27.43
N LEU A 5 -19.07 14.93 27.81
CA LEU A 5 -17.65 14.83 27.45
C LEU A 5 -16.70 14.82 28.67
N HIS A 6 -17.13 14.22 29.79
CA HIS A 6 -16.15 13.75 30.77
C HIS A 6 -15.72 12.33 30.40
N PRO A 7 -14.42 12.03 30.24
CA PRO A 7 -13.97 10.65 30.21
C PRO A 7 -14.40 10.01 31.52
N ARG A 8 -15.14 8.90 31.41
CA ARG A 8 -15.56 8.10 32.56
C ARG A 8 -14.27 7.71 33.29
N ARG A 9 -13.97 8.36 34.42
CA ARG A 9 -13.03 7.81 35.40
C ARG A 9 -13.54 6.39 35.66
N VAL A 10 -12.73 5.40 35.32
CA VAL A 10 -12.94 4.07 35.86
C VAL A 10 -12.72 4.27 37.36
N GLU A 11 -13.82 4.32 38.12
CA GLU A 11 -13.72 4.21 39.57
C GLU A 11 -12.82 3.01 39.84
N GLN A 12 -11.78 3.20 40.65
CA GLN A 12 -11.08 2.07 41.22
C GLN A 12 -12.17 1.15 41.78
N PRO A 13 -12.20 -0.14 41.42
CA PRO A 13 -13.19 -1.03 41.97
C PRO A 13 -13.13 -0.86 43.48
N ALA A 14 -14.29 -0.58 44.09
CA ALA A 14 -14.41 -0.64 45.54
C ALA A 14 -13.72 -1.93 46.01
N PRO A 15 -12.98 -1.91 47.14
CA PRO A 15 -12.30 -3.11 47.62
C PRO A 15 -13.33 -4.22 47.63
N VAL A 16 -13.12 -5.21 46.76
CA VAL A 16 -14.08 -6.27 46.49
C VAL A 16 -14.29 -6.96 47.83
N SER A 17 -15.46 -6.75 48.43
CA SER A 17 -15.95 -7.67 49.45
C SER A 17 -16.04 -9.03 48.78
N ASN A 18 -15.28 -9.99 49.31
CA ASN A 18 -15.16 -11.37 48.90
C ASN A 18 -16.53 -12.07 48.74
N GLU A 19 -17.24 -11.83 47.65
CA GLU A 19 -18.32 -12.69 47.20
C GLU A 19 -17.98 -13.16 45.79
N LEU A 20 -17.09 -14.16 45.75
CA LEU A 20 -16.76 -14.94 44.58
C LEU A 20 -17.87 -15.96 44.28
N ASP A 21 -18.19 -16.06 42.99
CA ASP A 21 -18.99 -17.11 42.35
C ASP A 21 -18.53 -18.53 42.76
N PRO A 22 -19.40 -19.40 43.32
CA PRO A 22 -19.00 -20.70 43.86
C PRO A 22 -18.72 -21.80 42.81
N ARG A 23 -18.53 -21.48 41.53
CA ARG A 23 -18.30 -22.50 40.47
C ARG A 23 -17.04 -22.36 39.62
N GLY A 24 -16.13 -21.46 39.97
CA GLY A 24 -14.78 -21.43 39.40
C GLY A 24 -13.76 -21.65 40.49
N VAL A 25 -13.09 -22.80 40.52
CA VAL A 25 -11.94 -23.03 41.41
C VAL A 25 -10.80 -22.14 40.91
N HIS A 26 -10.75 -20.91 41.43
CA HIS A 26 -9.60 -20.02 41.35
C HIS A 26 -8.43 -20.75 42.02
N PHE A 27 -7.20 -20.69 41.48
CA PHE A 27 -6.03 -21.43 42.06
C PHE A 27 -5.70 -21.03 43.52
N LEU A 28 -6.38 -19.99 44.01
CA LEU A 28 -6.27 -19.38 45.31
C LEU A 28 -7.43 -19.74 46.26
N SER A 29 -8.33 -20.67 45.92
CA SER A 29 -9.48 -21.00 46.78
C SER A 29 -9.07 -21.53 48.17
N ASP A 30 -7.86 -22.10 48.27
CA ASP A 30 -7.24 -22.58 49.51
C ASP A 30 -6.02 -21.73 49.94
N TRP A 31 -5.89 -20.48 49.45
CA TRP A 31 -4.74 -19.61 49.71
C TRP A 31 -5.01 -18.51 50.73
N ASP A 32 -4.07 -18.34 51.67
CA ASP A 32 -4.08 -17.25 52.65
C ASP A 32 -3.51 -15.96 52.03
N VAL A 33 -4.30 -14.89 52.07
CA VAL A 33 -3.98 -13.56 51.51
C VAL A 33 -2.86 -12.87 52.29
N SER A 34 -2.62 -13.27 53.53
CA SER A 34 -1.63 -12.66 54.43
C SER A 34 -0.17 -13.02 54.10
N ASP A 35 0.08 -14.15 53.42
CA ASP A 35 1.43 -14.61 53.04
C ASP A 35 1.95 -14.00 51.72
N PHE A 36 1.11 -13.26 50.96
CA PHE A 36 1.37 -12.90 49.55
C PHE A 36 1.33 -11.41 49.18
N ASP A 37 1.49 -10.51 50.15
CA ASP A 37 1.72 -9.09 49.87
C ASP A 37 2.96 -8.84 48.97
N SER A 38 3.82 -9.85 48.83
CA SER A 38 5.00 -9.89 47.96
C SER A 38 4.69 -10.10 46.46
N LEU A 39 3.64 -10.84 46.09
CA LEU A 39 3.27 -11.13 44.67
C LEU A 39 2.26 -10.14 44.08
N LYS A 40 1.78 -9.17 44.86
CA LYS A 40 0.74 -8.21 44.44
C LYS A 40 1.03 -7.50 43.11
N TYR A 41 2.31 -7.33 42.75
CA TYR A 41 2.73 -6.66 41.52
C TYR A 41 2.89 -7.59 40.29
N SER A 42 2.71 -8.90 40.49
CA SER A 42 2.84 -9.94 39.46
C SER A 42 1.51 -10.38 38.87
N TYR A 43 0.39 -10.13 39.56
CA TYR A 43 -0.97 -10.46 39.10
C TYR A 43 -1.90 -9.23 39.14
N GLY A 44 -2.92 -9.24 38.26
CA GLY A 44 -3.92 -8.17 38.21
C GLY A 44 -3.39 -6.80 37.77
N LEU A 45 -4.09 -5.74 38.17
CA LEU A 45 -3.77 -4.33 37.83
C LEU A 45 -3.05 -3.58 38.96
N THR A 46 -2.71 -4.26 40.05
CA THR A 46 -2.07 -3.65 41.22
C THR A 46 -0.67 -3.15 40.87
N GLY A 47 -0.39 -1.87 41.17
CA GLY A 47 0.85 -1.18 40.79
C GLY A 47 0.94 -0.78 39.31
N VAL A 48 -0.10 -1.01 38.51
CA VAL A 48 -0.16 -0.53 37.12
C VAL A 48 -0.69 0.91 37.10
N ASP A 49 0.06 1.81 36.47
CA ASP A 49 -0.33 3.21 36.24
C ASP A 49 -1.42 3.34 35.17
N GLN A 50 -2.68 3.07 35.55
CA GLN A 50 -3.82 3.13 34.63
C GLN A 50 -4.11 4.54 34.12
N ASP A 51 -3.99 5.56 34.98
CA ASP A 51 -4.24 6.95 34.58
C ASP A 51 -3.26 7.39 33.50
N GLY A 52 -1.97 7.07 33.68
CA GLY A 52 -0.99 7.27 32.62
C GLY A 52 -1.29 6.41 31.40
N ASN A 53 -1.72 5.14 31.55
CA ASN A 53 -2.09 4.27 30.41
C ASN A 53 -3.10 4.91 29.48
N PHE A 54 -4.21 5.40 30.02
CA PHE A 54 -5.23 6.05 29.22
C PHE A 54 -4.80 7.43 28.72
N LEU A 55 -4.03 8.19 29.49
CA LEU A 55 -3.50 9.48 29.03
C LEU A 55 -2.70 9.33 27.73
N TRP A 56 -1.76 8.38 27.68
CA TRP A 56 -0.92 8.18 26.50
C TRP A 56 -1.70 7.56 25.32
N VAL A 57 -2.73 6.75 25.59
CA VAL A 57 -3.68 6.27 24.57
C VAL A 57 -4.44 7.45 23.97
N ASP A 58 -4.98 8.35 24.79
CA ASP A 58 -5.73 9.52 24.33
C ASP A 58 -4.82 10.46 23.51
N VAL A 59 -3.61 10.74 24.01
CA VAL A 59 -2.60 11.52 23.27
C VAL A 59 -2.32 10.89 21.91
N PHE A 60 -2.13 9.57 21.85
CA PHE A 60 -1.91 8.86 20.59
C PHE A 60 -3.08 9.02 19.61
N LEU A 61 -4.31 8.81 20.09
CA LEU A 61 -5.51 8.91 19.27
C LEU A 61 -5.74 10.33 18.76
N TYR A 62 -5.53 11.35 19.60
CA TYR A 62 -5.62 12.75 19.19
C TYR A 62 -4.54 13.12 18.18
N MET A 63 -3.30 12.63 18.35
CA MET A 63 -2.23 12.84 17.38
C MET A 63 -2.56 12.20 16.02
N LEU A 64 -3.06 10.97 16.02
CA LEU A 64 -3.45 10.25 14.80
C LEU A 64 -4.61 10.96 14.09
N LEU A 65 -5.62 11.41 14.85
CA LEU A 65 -6.73 12.18 14.32
C LEU A 65 -6.29 13.53 13.75
N ALA A 66 -5.45 14.28 14.48
CA ALA A 66 -4.92 15.56 14.03
C ALA A 66 -4.11 15.42 12.73
N LEU A 67 -3.27 14.38 12.64
CA LEU A 67 -2.53 14.06 11.42
C LEU A 67 -3.48 13.71 10.27
N ALA A 68 -4.50 12.88 10.50
CA ALA A 68 -5.48 12.52 9.48
C ALA A 68 -6.25 13.75 8.96
N VAL A 69 -6.69 14.63 9.85
CA VAL A 69 -7.38 15.89 9.51
C VAL A 69 -6.46 16.82 8.72
N LEU A 70 -5.20 16.95 9.13
CA LEU A 70 -4.20 17.76 8.42
C LEU A 70 -3.97 17.23 7.00
N LEU A 71 -3.75 15.92 6.85
CA LEU A 71 -3.55 15.28 5.55
C LEU A 71 -4.79 15.44 4.65
N LEU A 72 -5.99 15.28 5.20
CA LEU A 72 -7.23 15.50 4.47
C LEU A 72 -7.40 16.97 4.05
N GLY A 73 -7.06 17.92 4.91
CA GLY A 73 -7.06 19.35 4.59
C GLY A 73 -6.11 19.70 3.45
N LEU A 74 -4.85 19.23 3.53
CA LEU A 74 -3.86 19.38 2.46
C LEU A 74 -4.33 18.73 1.16
N ARG A 75 -5.02 17.60 1.25
CA ARG A 75 -5.57 16.88 0.10
C ARG A 75 -6.67 17.69 -0.59
N ILE A 76 -7.64 18.18 0.16
CA ILE A 76 -8.74 19.02 -0.37
C ILE A 76 -8.16 20.27 -1.02
N ALA A 77 -7.17 20.91 -0.39
CA ALA A 77 -6.49 22.08 -0.96
C ALA A 77 -5.81 21.76 -2.30
N ASN A 78 -5.08 20.63 -2.40
CA ASN A 78 -4.43 20.21 -3.65
C ASN A 78 -5.45 19.87 -4.75
N MET A 79 -6.56 19.19 -4.40
CA MET A 79 -7.64 18.91 -5.35
C MET A 79 -8.27 20.20 -5.87
N PHE A 80 -8.58 21.15 -4.99
CA PHE A 80 -9.09 22.45 -5.35
C PHE A 80 -8.12 23.18 -6.28
N TRP A 81 -6.83 23.20 -5.95
CA TRP A 81 -5.78 23.84 -6.76
C TRP A 81 -5.68 23.25 -8.18
N ARG A 82 -5.70 21.93 -8.31
CA ARG A 82 -5.70 21.24 -9.61
C ARG A 82 -6.96 21.52 -10.42
N HIS A 83 -8.11 21.57 -9.75
CA HIS A 83 -9.38 21.86 -10.39
C HIS A 83 -9.44 23.31 -10.90
N GLN A 84 -8.98 24.29 -10.10
CA GLN A 84 -8.83 25.68 -10.53
C GLN A 84 -7.88 25.82 -11.72
N ARG A 85 -6.75 25.10 -11.70
CA ARG A 85 -5.83 25.04 -12.83
C ARG A 85 -6.50 24.50 -14.09
N HIS A 86 -7.26 23.41 -13.98
CA HIS A 86 -7.98 22.84 -15.11
C HIS A 86 -9.02 23.82 -15.67
N LEU A 87 -9.93 24.35 -14.83
CA LEU A 87 -10.99 25.27 -15.28
C LEU A 87 -10.44 26.54 -15.92
N SER A 88 -9.44 27.16 -15.31
CA SER A 88 -8.84 28.41 -15.84
C SER A 88 -8.18 28.21 -17.20
N VAL A 89 -7.50 27.08 -17.42
CA VAL A 89 -6.90 26.75 -18.72
C VAL A 89 -7.96 26.40 -19.75
N MET A 90 -9.00 25.65 -19.36
CA MET A 90 -10.10 25.31 -20.27
C MET A 90 -10.89 26.55 -20.70
N ALA A 91 -11.03 27.55 -19.83
CA ALA A 91 -11.66 28.83 -20.16
C ALA A 91 -10.79 29.70 -21.09
N ASN A 92 -9.48 29.75 -20.87
CA ASN A 92 -8.54 30.47 -21.73
C ASN A 92 -7.18 29.73 -21.79
N PRO A 93 -6.80 29.18 -22.95
CA PRO A 93 -5.53 28.46 -23.12
C PRO A 93 -4.28 29.28 -22.77
N HIS A 94 -4.33 30.62 -22.86
CA HIS A 94 -3.21 31.49 -22.47
C HIS A 94 -2.86 31.38 -20.98
N ASN A 95 -3.82 30.97 -20.14
CA ASN A 95 -3.60 30.78 -18.70
C ASN A 95 -2.60 29.65 -18.39
N GLN A 96 -2.21 28.83 -19.37
CA GLN A 96 -1.10 27.88 -19.19
C GLN A 96 0.16 28.59 -18.70
N ASN A 97 0.48 29.77 -19.23
CA ASN A 97 1.67 30.52 -18.82
C ASN A 97 1.63 30.88 -17.34
N TYR A 98 0.45 31.26 -16.81
CA TYR A 98 0.26 31.52 -15.39
C TYR A 98 0.61 30.28 -14.55
N TRP A 99 0.20 29.08 -14.97
CA TRP A 99 0.45 27.84 -14.24
C TRP A 99 1.84 27.22 -14.47
N SER A 100 2.68 27.82 -15.31
CA SER A 100 4.04 27.32 -15.58
C SER A 100 5.04 27.59 -14.44
N SER A 101 4.75 28.59 -13.60
CA SER A 101 5.62 29.05 -12.51
C SER A 101 5.02 28.77 -11.13
N ASN A 102 5.90 28.52 -10.16
CA ASN A 102 5.51 28.34 -8.77
C ASN A 102 4.98 29.66 -8.19
N LYS A 103 3.87 29.57 -7.44
CA LYS A 103 3.26 30.74 -6.77
C LYS A 103 3.70 30.92 -5.33
N THR A 104 4.20 29.85 -4.73
CA THR A 104 4.75 29.84 -3.37
C THR A 104 6.19 29.35 -3.43
N SER A 105 7.02 29.82 -2.51
CA SER A 105 8.41 29.36 -2.34
C SER A 105 8.49 28.15 -1.41
N TRP A 106 7.64 28.09 -0.38
CA TRP A 106 7.71 27.09 0.68
C TRP A 106 7.32 25.68 0.23
N TRP A 107 6.25 25.53 -0.58
CA TRP A 107 5.78 24.22 -1.02
C TRP A 107 6.76 23.53 -1.98
N PRO A 108 7.26 24.19 -3.04
CA PRO A 108 8.31 23.63 -3.89
C PRO A 108 9.59 23.28 -3.12
N TRP A 109 9.97 24.12 -2.15
CA TRP A 109 11.12 23.85 -1.28
C TRP A 109 10.91 22.58 -0.45
N LEU A 110 9.73 22.45 0.19
CA LEU A 110 9.37 21.28 0.99
C LEU A 110 9.34 20.01 0.12
N ASN A 111 8.71 20.09 -1.05
CA ASN A 111 8.62 18.97 -1.98
C ASN A 111 10.01 18.52 -2.43
N ARG A 112 10.89 19.45 -2.81
CA ARG A 112 12.26 19.18 -3.25
C ARG A 112 13.14 18.54 -2.17
N HIS A 113 13.08 19.05 -0.94
CA HIS A 113 14.07 18.70 0.10
C HIS A 113 13.59 17.63 1.07
N VAL A 114 12.26 17.42 1.19
CA VAL A 114 11.65 16.53 2.18
C VAL A 114 10.79 15.44 1.53
N LEU A 115 9.80 15.79 0.69
CA LEU A 115 8.83 14.81 0.17
C LEU A 115 9.41 13.93 -0.95
N ALA A 116 9.96 14.55 -2.00
CA ALA A 116 10.56 13.84 -3.12
C ALA A 116 12.02 13.42 -2.87
N ALA A 117 12.62 13.89 -1.77
CA ALA A 117 14.02 13.62 -1.46
C ALA A 117 14.23 12.21 -0.90
N PRO A 118 15.18 11.42 -1.47
CA PRO A 118 15.62 10.18 -0.85
C PRO A 118 16.32 10.47 0.47
N LEU A 119 16.36 9.49 1.38
CA LEU A 119 17.01 9.64 2.69
C LEU A 119 18.45 10.15 2.54
N TRP A 120 19.22 9.49 1.67
CA TRP A 120 20.59 9.89 1.33
C TRP A 120 20.68 10.48 -0.08
N LYS A 121 21.61 9.97 -0.91
CA LYS A 121 21.97 10.59 -2.19
C LYS A 121 20.93 10.35 -3.27
N LYS A 122 20.62 9.07 -3.53
CA LYS A 122 19.86 8.65 -4.72
C LYS A 122 18.85 7.53 -4.47
N ARG A 123 19.18 6.59 -3.58
CA ARG A 123 18.39 5.37 -3.40
C ARG A 123 17.14 5.62 -2.57
N HIS A 124 15.99 5.25 -3.13
CA HIS A 124 14.73 5.14 -2.42
C HIS A 124 14.08 3.79 -2.75
N ASN A 125 13.86 3.53 -4.05
CA ASN A 125 13.24 2.27 -4.51
C ASN A 125 14.22 1.19 -4.94
N ALA A 126 15.50 1.54 -5.13
CA ALA A 126 16.53 0.52 -5.23
C ALA A 126 16.71 -0.18 -3.86
N ALA A 127 16.59 -1.51 -3.85
CA ALA A 127 16.72 -2.31 -2.64
C ALA A 127 18.13 -2.18 -2.04
N PHE A 128 18.20 -2.09 -0.71
CA PHE A 128 19.44 -1.96 0.05
C PHE A 128 20.02 -3.34 0.32
N GLN A 129 20.99 -3.73 -0.50
CA GLN A 129 21.75 -4.95 -0.32
C GLN A 129 22.84 -4.74 0.73
N ILE A 130 22.74 -5.47 1.85
CA ILE A 130 23.79 -5.53 2.89
C ILE A 130 24.94 -6.42 2.41
N SER A 131 24.63 -7.44 1.62
CA SER A 131 25.59 -8.27 0.89
C SER A 131 25.01 -8.68 -0.47
N SER A 132 25.81 -9.28 -1.36
CA SER A 132 25.33 -9.79 -2.66
C SER A 132 24.20 -10.83 -2.53
N ALA A 133 24.04 -11.44 -1.36
CA ALA A 133 23.01 -12.44 -1.04
C ALA A 133 21.90 -11.92 -0.10
N ILE A 134 22.10 -10.78 0.59
CA ILE A 134 21.17 -10.27 1.60
C ILE A 134 20.62 -8.91 1.15
N ASP A 135 19.40 -8.93 0.64
CA ASP A 135 18.61 -7.74 0.38
C ASP A 135 17.75 -7.40 1.62
N ASN A 136 17.91 -6.19 2.17
CA ASN A 136 17.19 -5.70 3.35
C ASN A 136 16.04 -4.73 3.01
N GLY A 137 15.56 -4.74 1.76
CA GLY A 137 14.40 -3.97 1.33
C GLY A 137 14.72 -2.52 0.92
N THR A 138 13.69 -1.72 0.66
CA THR A 138 13.82 -0.35 0.16
C THR A 138 14.08 0.66 1.29
N LEU A 139 14.79 1.74 0.97
CA LEU A 139 15.06 2.81 1.93
C LEU A 139 13.89 3.82 1.92
N PRO A 140 13.28 4.12 3.07
CA PRO A 140 12.22 5.11 3.12
C PRO A 140 12.71 6.49 2.64
N GLY A 141 11.78 7.29 2.10
CA GLY A 141 12.06 8.70 1.80
C GLY A 141 12.36 9.49 3.08
N ARG A 142 12.85 10.72 2.97
CA ARG A 142 13.14 11.54 4.17
C ARG A 142 11.90 11.77 5.02
N TRP A 143 10.79 12.14 4.37
CA TRP A 143 9.51 12.33 5.04
C TRP A 143 9.07 11.09 5.84
N HIS A 144 9.05 9.93 5.18
CA HIS A 144 8.73 8.66 5.82
C HIS A 144 9.66 8.34 6.99
N THR A 145 10.97 8.60 6.85
CA THR A 145 11.95 8.38 7.92
C THR A 145 11.67 9.29 9.12
N ILE A 146 11.39 10.58 8.89
CA ILE A 146 11.05 11.52 9.97
C ILE A 146 9.81 11.04 10.72
N MET A 147 8.73 10.69 10.00
CA MET A 147 7.50 10.18 10.62
C MET A 147 7.76 8.92 11.43
N LEU A 148 8.51 7.96 10.89
CA LEU A 148 8.83 6.70 11.57
C LEU A 148 9.73 6.91 12.80
N SER A 149 10.71 7.81 12.72
CA SER A 149 11.56 8.17 13.86
C SER A 149 10.76 8.82 14.98
N VAL A 150 9.86 9.75 14.65
CA VAL A 150 8.96 10.37 15.63
C VAL A 150 8.02 9.32 16.24
N TYR A 151 7.40 8.48 15.41
CA TYR A 151 6.49 7.43 15.86
C TYR A 151 7.19 6.41 16.78
N CYS A 152 8.38 5.93 16.41
CA CYS A 152 9.17 5.01 17.23
C CYS A 152 9.65 5.69 18.53
N GLY A 153 10.16 6.92 18.44
CA GLY A 153 10.63 7.69 19.59
C GLY A 153 9.53 7.97 20.61
N LEU A 154 8.31 8.29 20.15
CA LEU A 154 7.16 8.50 21.01
C LEU A 154 6.72 7.21 21.71
N ASN A 155 6.64 6.08 21.00
CA ASN A 155 6.29 4.80 21.64
C ASN A 155 7.31 4.41 22.72
N ILE A 156 8.62 4.58 22.45
CA ILE A 156 9.67 4.35 23.45
C ILE A 156 9.51 5.32 24.63
N ALA A 157 9.32 6.62 24.36
CA ALA A 157 9.17 7.63 25.39
C ALA A 157 7.97 7.35 26.30
N TRP A 158 6.82 6.97 25.75
CA TRP A 158 5.64 6.61 26.53
C TRP A 158 5.83 5.31 27.29
N CYS A 159 6.53 4.32 26.73
CA CYS A 159 6.90 3.08 27.43
C CYS A 159 7.70 3.35 28.71
N VAL A 160 8.63 4.32 28.67
CA VAL A 160 9.49 4.65 29.80
C VAL A 160 9.00 5.82 30.66
N ALA A 161 7.89 6.47 30.27
CA ALA A 161 7.28 7.55 31.05
C ALA A 161 6.51 6.98 32.25
N LEU A 162 7.27 6.57 33.28
CA LEU A 162 6.76 5.97 34.52
C LEU A 162 7.06 6.87 35.73
N PRO A 163 6.24 6.83 36.79
CA PRO A 163 6.45 7.64 37.99
C PRO A 163 7.55 7.06 38.90
N TYR A 164 8.80 7.08 38.43
CA TYR A 164 9.98 6.54 39.12
C TYR A 164 10.23 7.12 40.53
N GLY A 165 9.79 8.36 40.77
CA GLY A 165 9.98 9.03 42.07
C GLY A 165 8.93 8.66 43.13
N GLN A 166 7.88 7.93 42.76
CA GLN A 166 6.76 7.58 43.65
C GLN A 166 6.59 6.07 43.83
N LEU A 167 7.04 5.27 42.86
CA LEU A 167 6.87 3.82 42.86
C LEU A 167 8.12 3.11 43.35
N ASP A 168 7.93 2.08 44.19
CA ASP A 168 8.98 1.10 44.49
C ASP A 168 9.45 0.40 43.21
N HIS A 169 10.65 -0.21 43.27
CA HIS A 169 11.25 -0.91 42.13
C HIS A 169 10.29 -1.93 41.49
N ARG A 170 9.61 -2.76 42.30
CA ARG A 170 8.66 -3.78 41.81
C ARG A 170 7.39 -3.18 41.21
N ALA A 171 6.89 -2.09 41.80
CA ALA A 171 5.75 -1.35 41.28
C ALA A 171 6.10 -0.65 39.96
N THR A 172 7.34 -0.18 39.81
CA THR A 172 7.84 0.39 38.55
C THR A 172 7.86 -0.65 37.42
N VAL A 173 8.31 -1.87 37.70
CA VAL A 173 8.28 -2.96 36.71
C VAL A 173 6.84 -3.37 36.37
N ALA A 174 5.93 -3.36 37.34
CA ALA A 174 4.50 -3.59 37.09
C ALA A 174 3.86 -2.48 36.23
N ALA A 175 4.23 -1.22 36.46
CA ALA A 175 3.81 -0.09 35.65
C ALA A 175 4.36 -0.23 34.21
N LEU A 176 5.63 -0.62 34.04
CA LEU A 176 6.21 -0.91 32.73
C LEU A 176 5.44 -2.03 32.00
N ARG A 177 5.12 -3.13 32.70
CA ARG A 177 4.31 -4.24 32.17
C ARG A 177 2.97 -3.74 31.65
N GLY A 178 2.23 -2.96 32.44
CA GLY A 178 0.93 -2.43 32.02
C GLY A 178 1.04 -1.45 30.84
N ARG A 179 2.09 -0.63 30.84
CA ARG A 179 2.37 0.35 29.78
C ARG A 179 2.63 -0.32 28.44
N THR A 180 3.59 -1.26 28.39
CA THR A 180 3.97 -1.95 27.15
C THR A 180 2.83 -2.82 26.64
N GLY A 181 2.06 -3.48 27.52
CA GLY A 181 0.88 -4.25 27.12
C GLY A 181 -0.24 -3.40 26.51
N THR A 182 -0.52 -2.24 27.10
CA THR A 182 -1.57 -1.32 26.59
C THR A 182 -1.16 -0.70 25.26
N LEU A 183 0.09 -0.23 25.14
CA LEU A 183 0.60 0.33 23.88
C LEU A 183 0.69 -0.72 22.77
N ALA A 184 1.08 -1.96 23.09
CA ALA A 184 1.07 -3.07 22.12
C ALA A 184 -0.35 -3.32 21.56
N ALA A 185 -1.35 -3.37 22.44
CA ALA A 185 -2.74 -3.56 22.05
C ALA A 185 -3.26 -2.39 21.18
N LEU A 186 -2.87 -1.15 21.51
CA LEU A 186 -3.22 0.04 20.74
C LEU A 186 -2.55 0.05 19.36
N ASN A 187 -1.24 -0.22 19.29
CA ASN A 187 -0.45 -0.27 18.06
C ASN A 187 -0.89 -1.40 17.11
N LEU A 188 -1.56 -2.43 17.63
CA LEU A 188 -2.14 -3.49 16.80
C LEU A 188 -3.24 -2.97 15.86
N ILE A 189 -3.96 -1.90 16.25
CA ILE A 189 -5.01 -1.28 15.41
C ILE A 189 -4.42 -0.73 14.10
N PRO A 190 -3.47 0.25 14.10
CA PRO A 190 -2.85 0.71 12.87
C PRO A 190 -2.03 -0.39 12.19
N THR A 191 -1.45 -1.33 12.94
CA THR A 191 -0.74 -2.47 12.35
C THR A 191 -1.63 -3.24 11.39
N VAL A 192 -2.83 -3.67 11.80
CA VAL A 192 -3.71 -4.44 10.90
C VAL A 192 -4.36 -3.53 9.87
N LEU A 193 -4.84 -2.35 10.25
CA LEU A 193 -5.52 -1.42 9.34
C LEU A 193 -4.65 -1.03 8.13
N PHE A 194 -3.35 -0.78 8.35
CA PHE A 194 -2.43 -0.38 7.28
C PHE A 194 -1.97 -1.55 6.39
N ALA A 195 -2.28 -2.80 6.75
CA ALA A 195 -2.04 -3.97 5.90
C ALA A 195 -3.21 -4.29 4.95
N LEU A 196 -4.40 -3.70 5.18
CA LEU A 196 -5.60 -4.03 4.40
C LEU A 196 -5.55 -3.40 3.01
N ARG A 197 -5.94 -4.15 1.97
CA ARG A 197 -5.98 -3.66 0.59
C ARG A 197 -7.21 -2.79 0.36
N ASN A 198 -8.36 -3.17 0.92
CA ASN A 198 -9.59 -2.38 0.84
C ASN A 198 -9.67 -1.36 1.99
N ASN A 199 -8.57 -0.65 2.24
CA ASN A 199 -8.52 0.38 3.26
C ASN A 199 -9.13 1.69 2.73
N PRO A 200 -10.24 2.19 3.32
CA PRO A 200 -10.87 3.44 2.88
C PRO A 200 -9.95 4.67 3.05
N LEU A 201 -8.93 4.60 3.91
CA LEU A 201 -7.95 5.68 4.07
C LEU A 201 -7.09 5.87 2.82
N ILE A 202 -6.87 4.82 2.01
CA ILE A 202 -6.13 4.94 0.75
C ILE A 202 -6.88 5.88 -0.20
N THR A 203 -8.19 5.72 -0.36
CA THR A 203 -8.97 6.57 -1.26
C THR A 203 -9.18 7.97 -0.68
N LEU A 204 -9.41 8.09 0.62
CA LEU A 204 -9.67 9.35 1.30
C LEU A 204 -8.43 10.25 1.38
N LEU A 205 -7.29 9.69 1.81
CA LEU A 205 -6.05 10.43 2.01
C LEU A 205 -5.16 10.45 0.75
N GLN A 206 -5.42 9.55 -0.22
CA GLN A 206 -4.56 9.31 -1.39
C GLN A 206 -3.10 9.01 -1.03
N VAL A 207 -2.91 8.30 0.08
CA VAL A 207 -1.65 7.69 0.47
C VAL A 207 -1.59 6.29 -0.15
N SER A 208 -0.44 5.94 -0.73
CA SER A 208 -0.32 4.68 -1.46
C SER A 208 -0.42 3.47 -0.51
N TYR A 209 -0.83 2.32 -1.04
CA TYR A 209 -0.79 1.07 -0.26
C TYR A 209 0.64 0.74 0.20
N ASP A 210 1.66 1.06 -0.60
CA ASP A 210 3.06 0.79 -0.24
C ASP A 210 3.52 1.63 0.95
N ASP A 211 3.07 2.89 1.04
CA ASP A 211 3.33 3.75 2.20
C ASP A 211 2.63 3.19 3.45
N PHE A 212 1.36 2.81 3.36
CA PHE A 212 0.66 2.16 4.47
C PHE A 212 1.35 0.86 4.89
N ASN A 213 1.75 0.03 3.93
CA ASN A 213 2.46 -1.21 4.20
C ASN A 213 3.86 -0.96 4.82
N LEU A 214 4.52 0.17 4.52
CA LEU A 214 5.71 0.60 5.24
C LEU A 214 5.41 0.86 6.73
N PHE A 215 4.33 1.58 7.03
CA PHE A 215 3.91 1.82 8.41
C PHE A 215 3.44 0.54 9.11
N HIS A 216 2.72 -0.37 8.43
CA HIS A 216 2.37 -1.70 8.95
C HIS A 216 3.61 -2.44 9.46
N ARG A 217 4.69 -2.51 8.66
CA ARG A 217 5.93 -3.20 9.05
C ARG A 217 6.58 -2.61 10.29
N TRP A 218 6.52 -1.29 10.47
CA TRP A 218 7.12 -0.63 11.64
C TRP A 218 6.22 -0.72 12.88
N ALA A 219 4.92 -0.51 12.72
CA ALA A 219 3.95 -0.70 13.80
C ALA A 219 3.97 -2.16 14.31
N ALA A 220 4.09 -3.15 13.40
CA ALA A 220 4.23 -4.55 13.78
C ALA A 220 5.51 -4.80 14.61
N ARG A 221 6.66 -4.24 14.22
CA ARG A 221 7.91 -4.38 14.99
C ARG A 221 7.80 -3.77 16.38
N ILE A 222 7.18 -2.60 16.49
CA ILE A 222 6.95 -1.93 17.77
C ILE A 222 6.01 -2.77 18.64
N THR A 223 4.89 -3.24 18.08
CA THR A 223 3.93 -4.11 18.78
C THR A 223 4.60 -5.39 19.30
N ILE A 224 5.44 -6.03 18.49
CA ILE A 224 6.18 -7.24 18.90
C ILE A 224 7.19 -6.91 20.01
N ALA A 225 7.94 -5.80 19.89
CA ALA A 225 8.89 -5.39 20.91
C ALA A 225 8.21 -5.06 22.24
N GLU A 226 7.07 -4.35 22.19
CA GLU A 226 6.24 -4.03 23.35
C GLU A 226 5.63 -5.29 23.98
N ALA A 227 5.15 -6.24 23.17
CA ALA A 227 4.64 -7.53 23.66
C ALA A 227 5.75 -8.35 24.36
N VAL A 228 6.96 -8.41 23.79
CA VAL A 228 8.10 -9.06 24.42
C VAL A 228 8.48 -8.36 25.72
N ALA A 229 8.54 -7.03 25.74
CA ALA A 229 8.83 -6.25 26.95
C ALA A 229 7.76 -6.47 28.04
N HIS A 230 6.48 -6.57 27.66
CA HIS A 230 5.38 -6.91 28.57
C HIS A 230 5.60 -8.28 29.23
N THR A 231 5.90 -9.32 28.45
CA THR A 231 6.15 -10.67 28.97
C THR A 231 7.41 -10.72 29.83
N VAL A 232 8.48 -10.02 29.45
CA VAL A 232 9.73 -9.95 30.22
C VAL A 232 9.52 -9.24 31.56
N ALA A 233 8.75 -8.14 31.59
CA ALA A 233 8.44 -7.43 32.83
C ALA A 233 7.60 -8.29 33.79
N TRP A 234 6.62 -9.04 33.26
CA TRP A 234 5.87 -10.03 34.04
C TRP A 234 6.76 -11.16 34.57
N LEU A 235 7.64 -11.70 33.72
CA LEU A 235 8.55 -12.78 34.08
C LEU A 235 9.51 -12.35 35.19
N TYR A 236 10.09 -11.14 35.08
CA TYR A 236 11.01 -10.60 36.07
C TYR A 236 10.36 -10.49 37.46
N ASN A 237 9.19 -9.85 37.55
CA ASN A 237 8.46 -9.72 38.82
C ASN A 237 8.07 -11.09 39.43
N THR A 238 7.71 -12.06 38.58
CA THR A 238 7.31 -13.39 39.05
C THR A 238 8.52 -14.18 39.58
N VAL A 239 9.67 -14.13 38.89
CA VAL A 239 10.89 -14.81 39.31
C VAL A 239 11.51 -14.18 40.55
N ASP A 240 11.54 -12.85 40.64
CA ASP A 240 12.11 -12.13 41.79
C ASP A 240 11.40 -12.46 43.11
N VAL A 241 10.10 -12.76 43.05
CA VAL A 241 9.29 -13.01 44.24
C VAL A 241 9.14 -14.50 44.56
N ALA A 242 8.82 -15.32 43.56
CA ALA A 242 8.39 -16.71 43.78
C ALA A 242 9.22 -17.75 42.98
N GLY A 243 10.27 -17.30 42.28
CA GLY A 243 11.18 -18.16 41.53
C GLY A 243 10.57 -18.81 40.26
N TRP A 244 11.38 -19.62 39.58
CA TRP A 244 11.02 -20.21 38.28
C TRP A 244 9.87 -21.23 38.34
N LYS A 245 9.64 -21.85 39.51
CA LYS A 245 8.54 -22.80 39.69
C LYS A 245 7.18 -22.10 39.55
N ALA A 246 7.03 -20.92 40.14
CA ALA A 246 5.81 -20.11 40.05
C ALA A 246 5.49 -19.66 38.61
N VAL A 247 6.51 -19.44 37.78
CA VAL A 247 6.31 -19.14 36.35
C VAL A 247 5.69 -20.35 35.63
N GLY A 248 6.24 -21.54 35.87
CA GLY A 248 5.75 -22.78 35.27
C GLY A 248 4.33 -23.13 35.72
N ASP A 249 4.02 -22.89 36.99
CA ASP A 249 2.69 -23.10 37.56
C ASP A 249 1.72 -22.08 36.97
N GLY A 250 2.05 -20.78 36.99
CA GLY A 250 1.22 -19.71 36.42
C GLY A 250 0.88 -19.90 34.93
N LEU A 251 1.82 -20.39 34.12
CA LEU A 251 1.54 -20.67 32.69
C LEU A 251 0.63 -21.88 32.46
N ARG A 252 0.57 -22.83 33.41
CA ARG A 252 -0.22 -24.06 33.29
C ARG A 252 -1.59 -23.95 33.95
N THR A 253 -1.67 -23.25 35.08
CA THR A 253 -2.88 -23.17 35.91
C THR A 253 -3.72 -21.95 35.58
N GLU A 254 -3.09 -20.82 35.23
CA GLU A 254 -3.81 -19.59 34.88
C GLU A 254 -3.97 -19.49 33.36
N GLY A 255 -5.20 -19.70 32.89
CA GLY A 255 -5.52 -19.73 31.46
C GLY A 255 -5.08 -18.46 30.72
N SER A 256 -5.23 -17.28 31.35
CA SER A 256 -4.86 -16.01 30.73
C SER A 256 -3.35 -15.93 30.43
N TYR A 257 -2.47 -16.30 31.37
CA TYR A 257 -1.02 -16.24 31.16
C TYR A 257 -0.56 -17.28 30.14
N GLY A 258 -1.15 -18.47 30.13
CA GLY A 258 -0.92 -19.48 29.10
C GLY A 258 -1.23 -18.96 27.69
N TRP A 259 -2.41 -18.37 27.48
CA TRP A 259 -2.80 -17.77 26.21
C TRP A 259 -1.96 -16.52 25.85
N GLY A 260 -1.54 -15.73 26.85
CA GLY A 260 -0.62 -14.61 26.66
C GLY A 260 0.75 -15.05 26.15
N MET A 261 1.27 -16.17 26.66
CA MET A 261 2.52 -16.78 26.15
C MET A 261 2.36 -17.29 24.72
N VAL A 262 1.24 -17.96 24.40
CA VAL A 262 0.94 -18.40 23.02
C VAL A 262 0.92 -17.20 22.07
N GLY A 263 0.25 -16.10 22.45
CA GLY A 263 0.21 -14.87 21.67
C GLY A 263 1.60 -14.26 21.45
N THR A 264 2.40 -14.15 22.52
CA THR A 264 3.77 -13.59 22.46
C THR A 264 4.69 -14.46 21.60
N ALA A 265 4.63 -15.78 21.75
CA ALA A 265 5.42 -16.70 20.94
C ALA A 265 5.05 -16.61 19.45
N ALA A 266 3.75 -16.50 19.13
CA ALA A 266 3.30 -16.30 17.75
C ALA A 266 3.76 -14.95 17.17
N PHE A 267 3.67 -13.86 17.94
CA PHE A 267 4.19 -12.55 17.54
C PHE A 267 5.70 -12.55 17.30
N PHE A 268 6.46 -13.19 18.19
CA PHE A 268 7.91 -13.33 18.03
C PHE A 268 8.27 -14.15 16.77
N PHE A 269 7.59 -15.28 16.56
CA PHE A 269 7.78 -16.10 15.37
C PHE A 269 7.46 -15.32 14.09
N ILE A 270 6.36 -14.55 14.07
CA ILE A 270 6.03 -13.63 12.96
C ILE A 270 7.17 -12.65 12.70
N GLY A 271 7.75 -12.06 13.76
CA GLY A 271 8.87 -11.12 13.64
C GLY A 271 10.10 -11.74 12.97
N VAL A 272 10.47 -12.96 13.37
CA VAL A 272 11.59 -13.72 12.78
C VAL A 272 11.29 -14.10 11.33
N GLN A 273 10.09 -14.64 11.08
CA GLN A 273 9.66 -15.10 9.77
C GLN A 273 9.55 -13.96 8.75
N ALA A 274 9.17 -12.75 9.20
CA ALA A 274 9.03 -11.56 8.36
C ALA A 274 10.36 -10.86 8.03
N TRP A 275 11.48 -11.41 8.47
CA TRP A 275 12.80 -10.88 8.11
C TRP A 275 13.04 -11.02 6.59
N SER A 276 13.60 -9.96 5.99
CA SER A 276 13.76 -9.79 4.55
C SER A 276 14.33 -11.01 3.81
N PRO A 277 15.38 -11.70 4.30
CA PRO A 277 15.95 -12.87 3.62
C PRO A 277 14.94 -14.02 3.48
N PHE A 278 14.23 -14.37 4.56
CA PHE A 278 13.24 -15.45 4.55
C PHE A 278 12.05 -15.12 3.66
N ARG A 279 11.57 -13.87 3.74
CA ARG A 279 10.45 -13.39 2.93
C ARG A 279 10.73 -13.45 1.43
N HIS A 280 11.93 -13.06 1.00
CA HIS A 280 12.26 -13.04 -0.43
C HIS A 280 12.56 -14.45 -0.99
N ALA A 281 13.11 -15.35 -0.17
CA ALA A 281 13.40 -16.72 -0.60
C ALA A 281 12.12 -17.54 -0.85
N PHE A 282 11.09 -17.38 -0.02
CA PHE A 282 9.86 -18.18 -0.07
C PHE A 282 8.60 -17.32 0.07
N TYR A 283 8.41 -16.32 -0.79
CA TYR A 283 7.33 -15.32 -0.64
C TYR A 283 5.93 -15.93 -0.48
N GLU A 284 5.56 -16.91 -1.31
CA GLU A 284 4.23 -17.53 -1.27
C GLU A 284 4.01 -18.32 0.03
N THR A 285 5.01 -19.09 0.46
CA THR A 285 4.98 -19.85 1.72
C THR A 285 4.99 -18.93 2.93
N PHE A 286 5.82 -17.89 2.90
CA PHE A 286 5.92 -16.85 3.93
C PHE A 286 4.55 -16.24 4.20
N LEU A 287 3.87 -15.79 3.16
CA LEU A 287 2.61 -15.06 3.29
C LEU A 287 1.50 -15.93 3.90
N ASN A 288 1.44 -17.22 3.55
CA ASN A 288 0.45 -18.14 4.10
C ASN A 288 0.71 -18.45 5.58
N ILE A 289 1.95 -18.79 5.94
CA ILE A 289 2.33 -19.04 7.34
C ILE A 289 2.09 -17.80 8.20
N HIS A 290 2.42 -16.60 7.67
CA HIS A 290 2.20 -15.34 8.39
C HIS A 290 0.72 -15.12 8.72
N ARG A 291 -0.19 -15.36 7.75
CA ARG A 291 -1.64 -15.27 7.98
C ARG A 291 -2.12 -16.24 9.05
N THR A 292 -1.68 -17.49 9.01
CA THR A 292 -2.04 -18.48 10.03
C THR A 292 -1.55 -18.07 11.41
N MET A 293 -0.31 -17.57 11.51
CA MET A 293 0.25 -17.12 12.78
C MET A 293 -0.43 -15.87 13.32
N VAL A 294 -0.91 -14.97 12.45
CA VAL A 294 -1.72 -13.82 12.88
C VAL A 294 -3.02 -14.29 13.52
N ILE A 295 -3.69 -15.31 12.97
CA ILE A 295 -4.90 -15.89 13.59
C ILE A 295 -4.57 -16.42 14.99
N VAL A 296 -3.50 -17.20 15.14
CA VAL A 296 -3.07 -17.75 16.44
C VAL A 296 -2.74 -16.63 17.42
N ALA A 297 -2.00 -15.61 17.00
CA ALA A 297 -1.65 -14.46 17.84
C ALA A 297 -2.87 -13.67 18.30
N LEU A 298 -3.84 -13.41 17.40
CA LEU A 298 -5.06 -12.68 17.73
C LEU A 298 -5.98 -13.47 18.66
N ILE A 299 -6.12 -14.79 18.46
CA ILE A 299 -6.90 -15.65 19.35
C ILE A 299 -6.24 -15.71 20.74
N GLY A 300 -4.91 -15.89 20.79
CA GLY A 300 -4.16 -15.90 22.04
C GLY A 300 -4.27 -14.59 22.79
N LEU A 301 -4.13 -13.45 22.10
CA LEU A 301 -4.33 -12.13 22.69
C LEU A 301 -5.77 -11.92 23.17
N TYR A 302 -6.76 -12.30 22.37
CA TYR A 302 -8.17 -12.16 22.75
C TYR A 302 -8.48 -12.95 24.02
N LYS A 303 -8.06 -14.22 24.10
CA LYS A 303 -8.26 -15.05 25.28
C LYS A 303 -7.49 -14.56 26.50
N HIS A 304 -6.25 -14.11 26.31
CA HIS A 304 -5.46 -13.48 27.37
C HIS A 304 -6.21 -12.29 28.01
N LEU A 305 -6.76 -11.39 27.19
CA LEU A 305 -7.46 -10.20 27.67
C LEU A 305 -8.86 -10.51 28.23
N GLU A 306 -9.63 -11.38 27.57
CA GLU A 306 -11.00 -11.75 27.94
C GLU A 306 -11.04 -12.45 29.31
N MET A 307 -10.12 -13.38 29.58
CA MET A 307 -10.12 -14.15 30.83
C MET A 307 -9.91 -13.30 32.09
N HIS A 308 -9.22 -12.15 31.97
CA HIS A 308 -9.05 -11.19 33.06
C HIS A 308 -9.94 -9.93 32.92
N HIS A 309 -10.89 -9.93 31.97
CA HIS A 309 -11.85 -8.85 31.74
C HIS A 309 -11.19 -7.47 31.56
N LEU A 310 -10.07 -7.45 30.83
CA LEU A 310 -9.27 -6.25 30.65
C LEU A 310 -9.96 -5.25 29.71
N PRO A 311 -9.79 -3.93 29.94
CA PRO A 311 -10.47 -2.88 29.17
C PRO A 311 -10.06 -2.83 27.69
N GLN A 312 -8.97 -3.49 27.29
CA GLN A 312 -8.45 -3.53 25.92
C GLN A 312 -9.17 -4.57 25.02
N VAL A 313 -10.05 -5.42 25.56
CA VAL A 313 -10.81 -6.43 24.77
C VAL A 313 -11.53 -5.83 23.54
N PRO A 314 -12.23 -4.68 23.62
CA PRO A 314 -12.89 -4.07 22.46
C PRO A 314 -11.93 -3.68 21.33
N TRP A 315 -10.67 -3.37 21.65
CA TRP A 315 -9.67 -3.00 20.64
C TRP A 315 -9.28 -4.20 19.77
N VAL A 316 -9.11 -5.37 20.40
CA VAL A 316 -8.83 -6.62 19.67
C VAL A 316 -10.04 -7.07 18.86
N GLN A 317 -11.26 -6.89 19.40
CA GLN A 317 -12.49 -7.12 18.63
C GLN A 317 -12.56 -6.25 17.38
N LEU A 318 -12.22 -4.96 17.50
CA LEU A 318 -12.14 -4.05 16.35
C LEU A 318 -11.12 -4.54 15.29
N VAL A 319 -9.94 -4.97 15.73
CA VAL A 319 -8.90 -5.53 14.85
C VAL A 319 -9.41 -6.78 14.11
N MET A 320 -10.08 -7.68 14.81
CA MET A 320 -10.67 -8.88 14.20
C MET A 320 -11.77 -8.52 13.20
N ILE A 321 -12.61 -7.52 13.49
CA ILE A 321 -13.65 -7.01 12.57
C ILE A 321 -13.01 -6.46 11.29
N PHE A 322 -11.97 -5.63 11.42
CA PHE A 322 -11.24 -5.09 10.27
C PHE A 322 -10.67 -6.19 9.37
N TRP A 323 -10.06 -7.21 9.98
CA TRP A 323 -9.50 -8.33 9.22
C TRP A 323 -10.59 -9.20 8.57
N ALA A 324 -11.68 -9.51 9.28
CA ALA A 324 -12.80 -10.27 8.74
C ALA A 324 -13.51 -9.53 7.59
N ALA A 325 -13.71 -8.22 7.74
CA ALA A 325 -14.31 -7.37 6.72
C ALA A 325 -13.48 -7.36 5.42
N GLU A 326 -12.15 -7.33 5.52
CA GLU A 326 -11.26 -7.44 4.35
C GLU A 326 -11.52 -8.73 3.58
N TRP A 327 -11.56 -9.90 4.23
CA TRP A 327 -11.85 -11.16 3.55
C TRP A 327 -13.25 -11.20 2.94
N LEU A 328 -14.23 -10.63 3.64
CA LEU A 328 -15.60 -10.52 3.13
C LEU A 328 -15.68 -9.67 1.86
N PHE A 329 -15.12 -8.46 1.86
CA PHE A 329 -15.15 -7.57 0.69
C PHE A 329 -14.41 -8.15 -0.51
N ARG A 330 -13.29 -8.86 -0.27
CA ARG A 330 -12.54 -9.55 -1.31
C ARG A 330 -13.34 -10.70 -1.91
N GLY A 331 -13.96 -11.51 -1.05
CA GLY A 331 -14.85 -12.60 -1.47
C GLY A 331 -16.04 -12.08 -2.30
N LEU A 332 -16.72 -11.03 -1.82
CA LEU A 332 -17.83 -10.40 -2.53
C LEU A 332 -17.39 -9.81 -3.89
N SER A 333 -16.23 -9.17 -3.95
CA SER A 333 -15.70 -8.61 -5.21
C SER A 333 -15.40 -9.70 -6.23
N ILE A 334 -14.76 -10.79 -5.81
CA ILE A 334 -14.48 -11.95 -6.67
C ILE A 334 -15.78 -12.59 -7.16
N LEU A 335 -16.77 -12.77 -6.28
CA LEU A 335 -18.08 -13.29 -6.65
C LEU A 335 -18.79 -12.37 -7.65
N TYR A 336 -18.69 -11.05 -7.45
CA TYR A 336 -19.34 -10.05 -8.28
C TYR A 336 -18.74 -9.97 -9.69
N PHE A 337 -17.41 -9.96 -9.84
CA PHE A 337 -16.76 -9.83 -11.15
C PHE A 337 -16.47 -11.17 -11.84
N GLY A 338 -16.30 -12.23 -11.04
CA GLY A 338 -15.88 -13.54 -11.50
C GLY A 338 -17.01 -14.46 -11.96
N PHE A 339 -18.22 -14.28 -11.42
CA PHE A 339 -19.32 -15.22 -11.61
C PHE A 339 -20.63 -14.54 -12.05
N SER A 340 -21.34 -15.24 -12.92
CA SER A 340 -22.77 -15.08 -13.17
C SER A 340 -23.38 -16.48 -13.28
N PHE A 341 -24.71 -16.60 -13.13
CA PHE A 341 -25.43 -17.87 -13.21
C PHE A 341 -25.10 -18.71 -14.45
N LYS A 342 -24.61 -18.11 -15.55
CA LYS A 342 -24.30 -18.80 -16.81
C LYS A 342 -22.84 -18.68 -17.28
N LYS A 343 -22.00 -17.84 -16.65
CA LYS A 343 -20.66 -17.50 -17.15
C LYS A 343 -19.67 -17.34 -15.99
N MET A 344 -18.44 -17.77 -16.22
CA MET A 344 -17.30 -17.55 -15.34
C MET A 344 -16.23 -16.77 -16.10
N SER A 345 -15.48 -15.91 -15.41
CA SER A 345 -14.37 -15.18 -16.01
C SER A 345 -13.28 -16.14 -16.51
N SER A 346 -12.78 -15.86 -17.71
CA SER A 346 -11.72 -16.61 -18.36
C SER A 346 -10.54 -15.70 -18.67
N ILE A 347 -9.34 -16.27 -18.54
CA ILE A 347 -8.08 -15.59 -18.76
C ILE A 347 -7.35 -16.31 -19.88
N LYS A 348 -7.16 -15.61 -20.99
CA LYS A 348 -6.27 -16.04 -22.07
C LYS A 348 -4.85 -15.58 -21.75
N VAL A 349 -3.92 -16.52 -21.81
CA VAL A 349 -2.50 -16.34 -21.51
C VAL A 349 -1.71 -16.54 -22.79
N GLU A 350 -0.93 -15.54 -23.18
CA GLU A 350 -0.10 -15.54 -24.40
C GLU A 350 1.36 -15.26 -24.02
N ALA A 351 2.30 -16.09 -24.47
CA ALA A 351 3.72 -15.81 -24.31
C ALA A 351 4.16 -14.70 -25.26
N MET A 352 4.98 -13.78 -24.75
CA MET A 352 5.47 -12.63 -25.49
C MET A 352 7.00 -12.59 -25.47
N PRO A 353 7.65 -11.92 -26.45
CA PRO A 353 9.10 -11.76 -26.48
C PRO A 353 9.66 -11.13 -25.20
N GLY A 354 10.91 -11.45 -24.85
CA GLY A 354 11.57 -10.90 -23.66
C GLY A 354 11.06 -11.50 -22.34
N GLU A 355 10.63 -12.77 -22.36
CA GLU A 355 10.08 -13.51 -21.22
C GLU A 355 8.92 -12.75 -20.54
N ALA A 356 7.96 -12.28 -21.33
CA ALA A 356 6.76 -11.63 -20.85
C ALA A 356 5.52 -12.45 -21.19
N VAL A 357 4.42 -12.19 -20.49
CA VAL A 357 3.13 -12.82 -20.70
C VAL A 357 2.08 -11.73 -20.83
N ARG A 358 1.30 -11.78 -21.91
CA ARG A 358 0.08 -10.97 -22.06
C ARG A 358 -1.10 -11.78 -21.55
N LEU A 359 -1.88 -11.17 -20.67
CA LEU A 359 -3.07 -11.76 -20.07
C LEU A 359 -4.28 -10.97 -20.54
N THR A 360 -5.21 -11.62 -21.22
CA THR A 360 -6.49 -11.01 -21.63
C THR A 360 -7.60 -11.66 -20.81
N ILE A 361 -8.27 -10.84 -20.00
CA ILE A 361 -9.29 -11.30 -19.05
C ILE A 361 -10.65 -10.86 -19.57
N ASP A 362 -11.51 -11.83 -19.83
CA ASP A 362 -12.90 -11.60 -20.17
C ASP A 362 -13.73 -11.57 -18.89
N LEU A 363 -14.27 -10.39 -18.59
CA LEU A 363 -15.06 -10.11 -17.40
C LEU A 363 -16.54 -10.39 -17.67
N VAL A 364 -17.20 -10.93 -16.66
CA VAL A 364 -18.63 -11.26 -16.73
C VAL A 364 -19.48 -9.99 -16.80
N ARG A 365 -19.08 -8.96 -16.06
CA ARG A 365 -19.76 -7.67 -15.91
C ARG A 365 -18.90 -6.53 -16.44
N ASP A 366 -19.57 -5.44 -16.79
CA ASP A 366 -18.90 -4.20 -17.21
C ASP A 366 -18.05 -3.63 -16.09
N TRP A 367 -16.88 -3.15 -16.46
CA TRP A 367 -15.91 -2.59 -15.55
C TRP A 367 -15.44 -1.23 -16.04
N HIS A 368 -15.12 -0.32 -15.10
CA HIS A 368 -14.74 1.07 -15.40
C HIS A 368 -13.27 1.29 -15.00
N PRO A 369 -12.31 0.93 -15.85
CA PRO A 369 -10.91 1.09 -15.56
C PRO A 369 -10.49 2.56 -15.67
N ARG A 370 -9.70 3.02 -14.70
CA ARG A 370 -9.08 4.35 -14.72
C ARG A 370 -7.62 4.24 -15.17
N PRO A 371 -7.07 5.24 -15.87
CA PRO A 371 -5.64 5.28 -16.15
C PRO A 371 -4.81 5.10 -14.87
N GLY A 372 -3.78 4.26 -14.94
CA GLY A 372 -2.90 3.96 -13.80
C GLY A 372 -3.49 3.03 -12.74
N CYS A 373 -4.67 2.43 -12.96
CA CYS A 373 -5.20 1.43 -12.04
C CYS A 373 -4.50 0.06 -12.17
N HIS A 374 -4.63 -0.75 -11.13
CA HIS A 374 -4.14 -2.13 -11.09
C HIS A 374 -5.19 -3.05 -10.47
N VAL A 375 -5.02 -4.35 -10.69
CA VAL A 375 -5.89 -5.41 -10.16
C VAL A 375 -5.04 -6.48 -9.51
N HIS A 376 -5.61 -7.15 -8.52
CA HIS A 376 -5.05 -8.40 -8.02
C HIS A 376 -5.69 -9.56 -8.77
N MET A 377 -4.87 -10.36 -9.45
CA MET A 377 -5.32 -11.54 -10.18
C MET A 377 -5.10 -12.79 -9.33
N TRP A 378 -6.09 -13.66 -9.30
CA TRP A 378 -6.04 -14.99 -8.68
C TRP A 378 -6.32 -16.05 -9.75
N MET A 379 -5.36 -16.95 -9.98
CA MET A 379 -5.47 -18.03 -10.97
C MET A 379 -5.13 -19.38 -10.31
N PRO A 380 -6.13 -20.14 -9.83
CA PRO A 380 -5.89 -21.32 -8.99
C PRO A 380 -5.10 -22.44 -9.65
N ARG A 381 -5.20 -22.57 -10.98
CA ARG A 381 -4.40 -23.55 -11.74
C ARG A 381 -2.90 -23.25 -11.75
N MET A 382 -2.50 -22.01 -11.45
CA MET A 382 -1.09 -21.60 -11.42
C MET A 382 -0.61 -21.38 -9.98
N SER A 383 -1.45 -20.76 -9.14
CA SER A 383 -1.24 -20.67 -7.69
C SER A 383 -2.57 -20.70 -6.95
N LEU A 384 -2.70 -21.67 -6.04
CA LEU A 384 -3.95 -21.94 -5.32
C LEU A 384 -4.35 -20.80 -4.36
N TRP A 385 -3.41 -20.22 -3.62
CA TRP A 385 -3.71 -19.35 -2.47
C TRP A 385 -3.08 -17.95 -2.55
N SER A 386 -2.39 -17.61 -3.64
CA SER A 386 -1.80 -16.28 -3.83
C SER A 386 -2.55 -15.47 -4.89
N SER A 387 -2.69 -14.18 -4.60
CA SER A 387 -3.18 -13.19 -5.56
C SER A 387 -2.05 -12.21 -5.84
N HIS A 388 -1.83 -11.89 -7.11
CA HIS A 388 -0.71 -11.06 -7.55
C HIS A 388 -1.21 -9.77 -8.18
N PRO A 389 -0.63 -8.61 -7.83
CA PRO A 389 -0.99 -7.33 -8.41
C PRO A 389 -0.39 -7.16 -9.80
N PHE A 390 -1.20 -6.66 -10.73
CA PHE A 390 -0.78 -6.30 -12.08
C PHE A 390 -1.46 -5.00 -12.50
N SER A 391 -0.68 -4.08 -13.07
CA SER A 391 -1.22 -2.86 -13.67
C SER A 391 -2.10 -3.20 -14.87
N VAL A 392 -3.24 -2.52 -14.98
CA VAL A 392 -4.11 -2.65 -16.14
C VAL A 392 -3.45 -1.94 -17.31
N ALA A 393 -3.07 -2.70 -18.33
CA ALA A 393 -2.37 -2.18 -19.49
C ALA A 393 -3.34 -1.60 -20.53
N TRP A 394 -4.49 -2.26 -20.68
CA TRP A 394 -5.53 -1.85 -21.61
C TRP A 394 -6.91 -2.29 -21.16
N ALA A 395 -7.91 -1.56 -21.63
CA ALA A 395 -9.31 -1.92 -21.50
C ALA A 395 -10.01 -1.68 -22.83
N SER A 396 -10.51 -2.76 -23.42
CA SER A 396 -11.20 -2.70 -24.71
C SER A 396 -12.54 -2.00 -24.49
N THR A 397 -12.74 -0.89 -25.19
CA THR A 397 -14.00 -0.14 -25.17
C THR A 397 -14.97 -0.89 -26.07
N LEU A 398 -16.15 -1.26 -25.55
CA LEU A 398 -17.22 -1.80 -26.40
C LEU A 398 -17.67 -0.69 -27.34
N SER A 399 -17.13 -0.67 -28.56
CA SER A 399 -17.72 0.09 -29.66
C SER A 399 -18.92 -0.71 -30.19
N PRO A 400 -20.09 -0.10 -30.41
CA PRO A 400 -21.22 -0.75 -31.06
C PRO A 400 -20.88 -1.39 -32.43
N ASP A 401 -19.81 -0.95 -33.08
CA ASP A 401 -19.39 -1.41 -34.41
C ASP A 401 -18.58 -2.73 -34.43
N SER A 402 -18.22 -3.29 -33.28
CA SER A 402 -17.52 -4.60 -33.26
C SER A 402 -18.52 -5.76 -33.24
N LYS A 403 -19.24 -5.92 -34.37
CA LYS A 403 -19.96 -7.11 -34.86
C LYS A 403 -20.43 -8.15 -33.82
N GLU A 404 -21.62 -7.96 -33.27
CA GLU A 404 -22.67 -8.99 -33.25
C GLU A 404 -24.01 -8.29 -33.51
N MET A 405 -24.57 -8.54 -34.68
CA MET A 405 -25.85 -8.01 -35.14
C MET A 405 -26.96 -8.78 -34.43
N THR A 406 -27.44 -8.29 -33.28
CA THR A 406 -28.78 -8.63 -32.77
C THR A 406 -29.28 -7.54 -31.82
N LEU A 407 -30.25 -6.80 -32.34
CA LEU A 407 -31.16 -5.83 -31.70
C LEU A 407 -30.71 -4.36 -31.70
N PRO A 408 -31.56 -3.44 -32.20
CA PRO A 408 -31.31 -2.01 -32.10
C PRO A 408 -31.53 -1.58 -30.64
N ILE A 409 -30.44 -1.26 -29.96
CA ILE A 409 -30.49 -0.58 -28.67
C ILE A 409 -31.01 0.83 -28.96
N LEU A 410 -32.10 1.22 -28.30
CA LEU A 410 -32.71 2.56 -28.40
C LEU A 410 -31.63 3.66 -28.38
N GLU A 411 -31.80 4.66 -29.26
CA GLU A 411 -31.00 5.88 -29.44
C GLU A 411 -30.94 6.82 -28.20
N GLY A 412 -30.89 6.28 -26.99
CA GLY A 412 -30.81 7.03 -25.72
C GLY A 412 -29.42 7.05 -25.07
N ASP A 413 -28.53 6.11 -25.39
CA ASP A 413 -27.22 5.95 -24.73
C ASP A 413 -26.04 6.60 -25.51
N ALA A 414 -26.33 7.19 -26.67
CA ALA A 414 -25.33 7.89 -27.51
C ALA A 414 -25.00 9.32 -27.01
N LEU A 415 -25.64 9.79 -25.93
CA LEU A 415 -25.33 11.06 -25.26
C LEU A 415 -24.48 10.84 -24.00
N MET A 416 -23.45 9.99 -24.09
CA MET A 416 -22.42 9.92 -23.04
C MET A 416 -21.56 11.19 -23.14
N ALA A 417 -21.50 11.97 -22.06
CA ALA A 417 -20.67 13.17 -21.97
C ALA A 417 -19.22 12.85 -22.41
N PRO A 418 -18.59 13.66 -23.29
CA PRO A 418 -17.20 13.44 -23.69
C PRO A 418 -16.31 13.50 -22.44
N GLY A 419 -15.79 12.35 -22.00
CA GLY A 419 -14.95 12.21 -20.82
C GLY A 419 -15.43 11.24 -19.74
N ALA A 420 -16.61 10.61 -19.87
CA ALA A 420 -17.03 9.57 -18.93
C ALA A 420 -16.17 8.29 -19.08
N PRO A 421 -15.81 7.61 -17.98
CA PRO A 421 -15.03 6.36 -18.03
C PRO A 421 -15.79 5.31 -18.83
N GLN A 422 -15.18 4.80 -19.90
CA GLN A 422 -15.83 3.85 -20.78
C GLN A 422 -15.89 2.45 -20.16
N LYS A 423 -17.05 1.79 -20.31
CA LYS A 423 -17.27 0.42 -19.86
C LYS A 423 -16.46 -0.55 -20.71
N SER A 424 -15.82 -1.49 -20.04
CA SER A 424 -15.07 -2.56 -20.66
C SER A 424 -15.42 -3.91 -20.04
N ARG A 425 -15.60 -4.91 -20.90
CA ARG A 425 -15.76 -6.31 -20.49
C ARG A 425 -14.48 -7.13 -20.71
N GLN A 426 -13.42 -6.49 -21.23
CA GLN A 426 -12.17 -7.15 -21.50
C GLN A 426 -11.00 -6.26 -21.12
N ILE A 427 -10.18 -6.76 -20.19
CA ILE A 427 -8.99 -6.06 -19.74
C ILE A 427 -7.75 -6.84 -20.12
N SER A 428 -6.68 -6.12 -20.40
CA SER A 428 -5.39 -6.72 -20.71
C SER A 428 -4.34 -6.31 -19.69
N LEU A 429 -3.55 -7.29 -19.25
CA LEU A 429 -2.41 -7.12 -18.36
C LEU A 429 -1.16 -7.61 -19.09
N ILE A 430 0.00 -7.07 -18.71
CA ILE A 430 1.30 -7.62 -19.13
C ILE A 430 2.12 -7.83 -17.87
N CYS A 431 2.71 -9.01 -17.75
CA CYS A 431 3.62 -9.32 -16.67
C CYS A 431 4.92 -9.92 -17.22
N ARG A 432 6.04 -9.61 -16.57
CA ARG A 432 7.31 -10.27 -16.87
C ARG A 432 7.38 -11.59 -16.11
N ALA A 433 7.86 -12.64 -16.75
CA ALA A 433 8.17 -13.89 -16.08
C ALA A 433 9.28 -13.65 -15.05
N ARG A 434 8.97 -13.95 -13.78
CA ARG A 434 9.91 -13.90 -12.65
C ARG A 434 10.05 -15.29 -12.06
N THR A 435 9.94 -15.45 -10.75
CA THR A 435 9.84 -16.73 -10.05
C THR A 435 8.37 -17.05 -9.73
N GLY A 436 8.07 -18.30 -9.41
CA GLY A 436 6.72 -18.74 -9.02
C GLY A 436 5.69 -18.66 -10.16
N MET A 437 4.49 -18.15 -9.85
CA MET A 437 3.32 -18.14 -10.75
C MET A 437 3.61 -17.60 -12.16
N THR A 438 4.31 -16.47 -12.29
CA THR A 438 4.55 -15.81 -13.59
C THR A 438 5.47 -16.62 -14.50
N ARG A 439 6.47 -17.32 -13.93
CA ARG A 439 7.33 -18.24 -14.68
C ARG A 439 6.56 -19.44 -15.18
N HIS A 440 5.76 -20.03 -14.29
CA HIS A 440 4.95 -21.19 -14.61
C HIS A 440 3.95 -20.88 -15.73
N MET A 441 3.33 -19.69 -15.71
CA MET A 441 2.47 -19.22 -16.81
C MET A 441 3.24 -19.10 -18.13
N TYR A 442 4.42 -18.48 -18.13
CA TYR A 442 5.24 -18.31 -19.33
C TYR A 442 5.68 -19.65 -19.94
N GLU A 443 6.30 -20.51 -19.13
CA GLU A 443 6.79 -21.82 -19.58
C GLU A 443 5.65 -22.73 -20.07
N ARG A 444 4.47 -22.64 -19.44
CA ARG A 444 3.29 -23.36 -19.89
C ARG A 444 2.77 -22.81 -21.22
N ALA A 445 2.72 -21.49 -21.39
CA ALA A 445 2.28 -20.87 -22.64
C ALA A 445 3.20 -21.26 -23.80
N CYS A 446 4.52 -21.20 -23.62
CA CYS A 446 5.49 -21.61 -24.65
C CYS A 446 5.37 -23.08 -25.09
N LYS A 447 4.84 -23.97 -24.24
CA LYS A 447 4.66 -25.40 -24.57
C LYS A 447 3.37 -25.68 -25.34
N MET A 448 2.46 -24.70 -25.44
CA MET A 448 1.15 -24.88 -26.05
C MET A 448 1.16 -24.39 -27.52
N PRO A 449 0.25 -24.90 -28.38
CA PRO A 449 0.10 -24.41 -29.74
C PRO A 449 -0.19 -22.90 -29.77
N ASN A 450 0.44 -22.18 -30.71
CA ASN A 450 0.36 -20.71 -30.82
C ASN A 450 0.83 -19.97 -29.56
N GLU A 451 1.66 -20.61 -28.74
CA GLU A 451 2.23 -20.05 -27.50
C GLU A 451 1.18 -19.48 -26.53
N GLN A 452 -0.02 -20.07 -26.52
CA GLN A 452 -1.16 -19.56 -25.76
C GLN A 452 -2.01 -20.66 -25.11
N PHE A 453 -2.66 -20.34 -23.98
CA PHE A 453 -3.67 -21.19 -23.36
C PHE A 453 -4.74 -20.37 -22.64
N THR A 454 -5.88 -21.01 -22.34
CA THR A 454 -6.95 -20.39 -21.55
C THR A 454 -7.13 -21.11 -20.23
N ALA A 455 -7.28 -20.35 -19.15
CA ALA A 455 -7.61 -20.85 -17.83
C ALA A 455 -8.68 -19.98 -17.17
N TRP A 456 -9.37 -20.51 -16.17
CA TRP A 456 -10.25 -19.70 -15.34
C TRP A 456 -9.41 -18.97 -14.29
N GLY A 457 -9.86 -17.78 -13.92
CA GLY A 457 -9.25 -16.96 -12.90
C GLY A 457 -10.11 -15.75 -12.61
N PHE A 458 -9.76 -15.03 -11.55
CA PHE A 458 -10.54 -13.93 -11.04
C PHE A 458 -9.68 -12.70 -10.81
N ILE A 459 -10.34 -11.55 -10.81
CA ILE A 459 -9.71 -10.28 -10.48
C ILE A 459 -10.39 -9.63 -9.28
N GLU A 460 -9.60 -8.86 -8.56
CA GLU A 460 -9.99 -8.03 -7.43
C GLU A 460 -9.49 -6.61 -7.72
N GLY A 461 -10.39 -5.61 -7.72
CA GLY A 461 -10.07 -4.22 -8.08
C GLY A 461 -11.26 -3.47 -8.71
N PRO A 462 -11.04 -2.25 -9.22
CA PRO A 462 -9.76 -1.61 -9.48
C PRO A 462 -9.15 -0.96 -8.22
N TYR A 463 -7.83 -1.03 -8.11
CA TYR A 463 -7.05 -0.28 -7.14
C TYR A 463 -6.22 0.81 -7.82
N GLY A 464 -5.96 1.91 -7.11
CA GLY A 464 -5.18 3.03 -7.65
C GLY A 464 -5.94 3.85 -8.70
N GLY A 465 -5.20 4.49 -9.62
CA GLY A 465 -5.77 5.41 -10.62
C GLY A 465 -6.35 6.69 -9.99
N HIS A 466 -5.74 7.17 -8.92
CA HIS A 466 -6.17 8.37 -8.18
C HIS A 466 -5.59 9.68 -8.76
N HIS A 467 -4.58 9.58 -9.62
CA HIS A 467 -3.88 10.71 -10.20
C HIS A 467 -4.47 11.09 -11.57
N SER A 468 -5.33 12.11 -11.62
CA SER A 468 -5.69 12.74 -12.90
C SER A 468 -4.55 13.64 -13.39
N LEU A 469 -4.21 13.49 -14.68
CA LEU A 469 -3.20 14.29 -15.37
C LEU A 469 -3.83 15.40 -16.23
N ASP A 470 -5.15 15.58 -16.17
CA ASP A 470 -5.91 16.42 -17.12
C ASP A 470 -5.74 17.93 -16.88
N SER A 471 -5.16 18.30 -15.74
CA SER A 471 -4.88 19.69 -15.37
C SER A 471 -3.48 20.17 -15.79
N TYR A 472 -2.62 19.29 -16.29
CA TYR A 472 -1.26 19.66 -16.70
C TYR A 472 -1.22 19.98 -18.19
N GLY A 473 -0.49 21.03 -18.55
CA GLY A 473 -0.26 21.37 -19.96
C GLY A 473 0.78 20.46 -20.62
N THR A 474 1.76 19.98 -19.85
CA THR A 474 2.77 19.02 -20.32
C THR A 474 2.79 17.78 -19.45
N VAL A 475 2.79 16.61 -20.07
CA VAL A 475 2.87 15.34 -19.36
C VAL A 475 4.01 14.52 -19.93
N VAL A 476 4.96 14.13 -19.08
CA VAL A 476 6.10 13.28 -19.44
C VAL A 476 5.95 11.94 -18.75
N LEU A 477 5.75 10.88 -19.53
CA LEU A 477 5.50 9.53 -19.06
C LEU A 477 6.77 8.69 -19.22
N PHE A 478 7.44 8.35 -18.13
CA PHE A 478 8.59 7.44 -18.14
C PHE A 478 8.14 6.00 -17.89
N ALA A 479 8.54 5.10 -18.79
CA ALA A 479 8.32 3.67 -18.69
C ALA A 479 9.65 2.91 -18.79
N GLY A 480 9.86 1.96 -17.89
CA GLY A 480 10.98 1.00 -17.93
C GLY A 480 10.48 -0.43 -18.07
N GLY A 481 10.80 -1.10 -19.18
CA GLY A 481 10.34 -2.46 -19.45
C GLY A 481 8.80 -2.55 -19.40
N VAL A 482 8.27 -3.47 -18.58
CA VAL A 482 6.82 -3.70 -18.43
C VAL A 482 6.09 -2.51 -17.78
N GLY A 483 6.80 -1.54 -17.18
CA GLY A 483 6.19 -0.32 -16.63
C GLY A 483 5.42 0.53 -17.64
N ILE A 484 5.50 0.21 -18.95
CA ILE A 484 4.65 0.77 -20.00
C ILE A 484 3.15 0.52 -19.75
N THR A 485 2.79 -0.58 -19.08
CA THR A 485 1.39 -0.93 -18.77
C THR A 485 0.67 0.18 -18.02
N HIS A 486 1.34 0.80 -17.05
CA HIS A 486 0.78 1.91 -16.29
C HIS A 486 0.55 3.16 -17.15
N GLN A 487 1.42 3.41 -18.14
CA GLN A 487 1.45 4.64 -18.92
C GLN A 487 0.51 4.64 -20.14
N VAL A 488 0.27 3.47 -20.76
CA VAL A 488 -0.47 3.37 -22.02
C VAL A 488 -1.92 3.86 -21.90
N MET A 489 -2.60 3.59 -20.79
CA MET A 489 -3.96 4.11 -20.57
C MET A 489 -3.98 5.64 -20.37
N TYR A 490 -2.96 6.22 -19.73
CA TYR A 490 -2.84 7.68 -19.67
C TYR A 490 -2.63 8.27 -21.07
N LEU A 491 -1.84 7.59 -21.90
CA LEU A 491 -1.62 8.00 -23.28
C LEU A 491 -2.92 8.05 -24.07
N LYS A 492 -3.72 6.96 -24.02
CA LYS A 492 -5.05 6.89 -24.65
C LYS A 492 -5.96 8.04 -24.16
N HIS A 493 -6.02 8.24 -22.84
CA HIS A 493 -6.86 9.25 -22.21
C HIS A 493 -6.49 10.67 -22.62
N LEU A 494 -5.21 11.03 -22.54
CA LEU A 494 -4.72 12.39 -22.81
C LEU A 494 -4.78 12.74 -24.30
N VAL A 495 -4.45 11.80 -25.19
CA VAL A 495 -4.55 12.04 -26.64
C VAL A 495 -6.00 12.20 -27.08
N GLY A 496 -6.90 11.32 -26.60
CA GLY A 496 -8.34 11.46 -26.85
C GLY A 496 -8.90 12.74 -26.24
N GLY A 497 -8.51 13.05 -25.01
CA GLY A 497 -8.93 14.26 -24.30
C GLY A 497 -8.43 15.56 -24.93
N TYR A 498 -7.27 15.55 -25.58
CA TYR A 498 -6.79 16.67 -26.39
C TYR A 498 -7.68 16.88 -27.61
N SER A 499 -7.95 15.81 -28.38
CA SER A 499 -8.82 15.90 -29.56
C SER A 499 -10.24 16.35 -29.22
N ASN A 500 -10.76 15.92 -28.07
CA ASN A 500 -12.10 16.26 -27.60
C ASN A 500 -12.13 17.59 -26.82
N ARG A 501 -10.97 18.25 -26.61
CA ARG A 501 -10.85 19.47 -25.79
C ARG A 501 -11.45 19.33 -24.40
N THR A 502 -11.21 18.19 -23.75
CA THR A 502 -11.64 17.92 -22.37
C THR A 502 -10.48 17.95 -21.38
N THR A 503 -9.24 18.10 -21.86
CA THR A 503 -8.03 18.13 -21.02
C THR A 503 -7.23 19.40 -21.30
N ALA A 504 -6.51 19.88 -20.28
CA ALA A 504 -5.59 21.00 -20.42
C ALA A 504 -4.31 20.62 -21.20
N THR A 505 -4.05 19.32 -21.34
CA THR A 505 -2.79 18.78 -21.86
C THR A 505 -2.57 19.12 -23.32
N GLN A 506 -1.49 19.85 -23.60
CA GLN A 506 -1.10 20.27 -24.95
C GLN A 506 0.10 19.48 -25.48
N LYS A 507 0.87 18.85 -24.58
CA LYS A 507 2.08 18.09 -24.93
C LYS A 507 2.17 16.83 -24.08
N VAL A 508 2.26 15.67 -24.72
CA VAL A 508 2.49 14.37 -24.09
C VAL A 508 3.77 13.76 -24.66
N VAL A 509 4.71 13.42 -23.79
CA VAL A 509 5.97 12.80 -24.17
C VAL A 509 6.10 11.45 -23.47
N LEU A 510 6.04 10.37 -24.25
CA LEU A 510 6.30 9.02 -23.77
C LEU A 510 7.78 8.71 -23.94
N ILE A 511 8.48 8.41 -22.84
CA ILE A 511 9.86 7.95 -22.82
C ILE A 511 9.87 6.51 -22.35
N TRP A 512 10.12 5.57 -23.26
CA TRP A 512 10.08 4.15 -22.96
C TRP A 512 11.44 3.50 -23.20
N THR A 513 12.03 2.92 -22.15
CA THR A 513 13.28 2.17 -22.22
C THR A 513 13.01 0.67 -22.16
N VAL A 514 13.49 -0.07 -23.16
CA VAL A 514 13.38 -1.54 -23.24
C VAL A 514 14.74 -2.19 -23.49
N PRO A 515 14.93 -3.47 -23.13
CA PRO A 515 16.14 -4.20 -23.47
C PRO A 515 16.27 -4.40 -24.99
N ASP A 516 15.18 -4.75 -25.66
CA ASP A 516 15.14 -5.19 -27.05
C ASP A 516 13.93 -4.61 -27.80
N SER A 517 14.01 -4.47 -29.12
CA SER A 517 12.90 -4.00 -29.97
C SER A 517 11.72 -4.98 -30.00
N ASP A 518 11.97 -6.27 -29.79
CA ASP A 518 10.90 -7.27 -29.74
C ASP A 518 9.91 -7.03 -28.59
N CYS A 519 10.35 -6.32 -27.53
CA CYS A 519 9.49 -5.90 -26.43
C CYS A 519 8.41 -4.89 -26.85
N LEU A 520 8.54 -4.25 -28.02
CA LEU A 520 7.52 -3.33 -28.54
C LEU A 520 6.23 -4.08 -28.90
N GLU A 521 6.32 -5.37 -29.23
CA GLU A 521 5.15 -6.22 -29.53
C GLU A 521 4.20 -6.35 -28.34
N TRP A 522 4.65 -6.10 -27.11
CA TRP A 522 3.81 -6.15 -25.90
C TRP A 522 2.57 -5.27 -25.99
N VAL A 523 2.72 -4.06 -26.51
CA VAL A 523 1.65 -3.04 -26.55
C VAL A 523 1.27 -2.63 -27.97
N ARG A 524 1.84 -3.27 -28.99
CA ARG A 524 1.68 -2.89 -30.40
C ARG A 524 0.23 -2.69 -30.83
N PRO A 525 -0.72 -3.61 -30.54
CA PRO A 525 -2.11 -3.41 -30.97
C PRO A 525 -2.74 -2.13 -30.40
N TRP A 526 -2.41 -1.82 -29.14
CA TRP A 526 -2.94 -0.64 -28.44
C TRP A 526 -2.24 0.64 -28.87
N MET A 527 -0.94 0.55 -29.15
CA MET A 527 -0.19 1.66 -29.70
C MET A 527 -0.71 2.02 -31.09
N ASP A 528 -1.00 1.04 -31.96
CA ASP A 528 -1.57 1.27 -33.28
C ASP A 528 -2.91 2.01 -33.20
N GLU A 529 -3.75 1.70 -32.21
CA GLU A 529 -4.99 2.44 -31.94
C GLU A 529 -4.69 3.91 -31.59
N ILE A 530 -3.77 4.16 -30.66
CA ILE A 530 -3.38 5.52 -30.25
C ILE A 530 -2.77 6.31 -31.41
N LEU A 531 -1.95 5.67 -32.25
CA LEU A 531 -1.31 6.32 -33.40
C LEU A 531 -2.32 6.63 -34.53
N ARG A 532 -3.50 6.01 -34.54
CA ARG A 532 -4.62 6.32 -35.43
C ARG A 532 -5.54 7.42 -34.91
N MET A 533 -5.42 7.81 -33.64
CA MET A 533 -6.28 8.85 -33.06
C MET A 533 -6.11 10.22 -33.77
N PRO A 534 -7.21 11.00 -33.90
CA PRO A 534 -7.18 12.32 -34.50
C PRO A 534 -6.24 13.26 -33.74
N GLN A 535 -5.60 14.18 -34.48
CA GLN A 535 -4.71 15.22 -33.94
C GLN A 535 -3.52 14.74 -33.08
N ARG A 536 -3.29 13.43 -32.95
CA ARG A 536 -2.21 12.87 -32.13
C ARG A 536 -0.83 13.41 -32.49
N LYS A 537 -0.58 13.77 -33.76
CA LYS A 537 0.71 14.33 -34.21
C LYS A 537 1.03 15.70 -33.60
N HIS A 538 0.05 16.43 -33.09
CA HIS A 538 0.26 17.74 -32.44
C HIS A 538 0.60 17.60 -30.95
N VAL A 539 0.01 16.62 -30.28
CA VAL A 539 0.14 16.44 -28.83
C VAL A 539 1.18 15.38 -28.44
N LEU A 540 1.31 14.30 -29.20
CA LEU A 540 2.10 13.12 -28.81
C LEU A 540 3.50 13.12 -29.43
N ARG A 541 4.50 12.84 -28.60
CA ARG A 541 5.88 12.47 -28.98
C ARG A 541 6.29 11.19 -28.25
N ILE A 542 6.84 10.22 -28.96
CA ILE A 542 7.33 8.96 -28.40
C ILE A 542 8.84 8.88 -28.62
N LYS A 543 9.60 8.73 -27.53
CA LYS A 543 11.06 8.52 -27.53
C LYS A 543 11.32 7.09 -26.99
N LEU A 544 11.69 6.18 -27.87
CA LEU A 544 12.02 4.79 -27.54
C LEU A 544 13.54 4.64 -27.36
N PHE A 545 13.95 4.01 -26.26
CA PHE A 545 15.36 3.76 -25.95
C PHE A 545 15.61 2.25 -25.87
N ILE A 546 16.37 1.72 -26.84
CA ILE A 546 16.74 0.31 -26.90
C ILE A 546 18.11 0.15 -26.22
N SER A 547 18.11 -0.40 -25.01
CA SER A 547 19.32 -0.45 -24.19
C SER A 547 20.33 -1.53 -24.61
N ARG A 548 19.90 -2.57 -25.33
CA ARG A 548 20.75 -3.63 -25.91
C ARG A 548 20.31 -3.94 -27.35
N PRO A 549 20.57 -3.05 -28.32
CA PRO A 549 20.10 -3.25 -29.68
C PRO A 549 20.82 -4.43 -30.35
N LYS A 550 20.06 -5.34 -30.96
CA LYS A 550 20.59 -6.46 -31.77
C LYS A 550 21.02 -6.05 -33.18
N GLY A 551 20.82 -4.79 -33.57
CA GLY A 551 21.11 -4.26 -34.90
C GLY A 551 21.03 -2.73 -34.96
N ARG A 552 21.02 -2.17 -36.18
CA ARG A 552 20.90 -0.72 -36.39
C ARG A 552 19.50 -0.25 -35.99
N VAL A 553 19.44 0.76 -35.12
CA VAL A 553 18.18 1.40 -34.72
C VAL A 553 17.85 2.47 -35.75
N GLU A 554 16.90 2.18 -36.64
CA GLU A 554 16.46 3.12 -37.68
C GLU A 554 15.14 3.77 -37.30
N SER A 555 15.11 5.10 -37.23
CA SER A 555 13.91 5.86 -36.90
C SER A 555 13.37 6.57 -38.14
N SER A 556 12.23 6.12 -38.67
CA SER A 556 11.61 6.71 -39.87
C SER A 556 10.49 7.71 -39.59
N SER A 557 10.04 7.86 -38.33
CA SER A 557 8.90 8.72 -37.96
C SER A 557 9.31 9.94 -37.14
N GLU A 558 8.73 11.10 -37.44
CA GLU A 558 8.88 12.30 -36.60
C GLU A 558 8.22 12.15 -35.23
N THR A 559 7.12 11.38 -35.15
CA THR A 559 6.35 11.17 -33.92
C THR A 559 6.98 10.11 -33.03
N VAL A 560 7.58 9.07 -33.62
CA VAL A 560 8.21 7.96 -32.90
C VAL A 560 9.69 7.97 -33.23
N LYS A 561 10.50 8.44 -32.28
CA LYS A 561 11.96 8.46 -32.39
C LYS A 561 12.57 7.31 -31.61
N MET A 562 13.46 6.56 -32.26
CA MET A 562 14.18 5.45 -31.63
C MET A 562 15.66 5.79 -31.43
N PHE A 563 16.18 5.49 -30.25
CA PHE A 563 17.55 5.77 -29.84
C PHE A 563 18.21 4.49 -29.29
N ALA A 564 19.49 4.32 -29.59
CA ALA A 564 20.31 3.27 -28.99
C ALA A 564 20.85 3.70 -27.63
N GLY A 565 20.86 2.78 -26.66
CA GLY A 565 21.35 2.99 -25.30
C GLY A 565 20.25 3.28 -24.27
N ARG A 566 20.68 3.63 -23.04
CA ARG A 566 19.75 3.96 -21.94
C ARG A 566 19.34 5.42 -22.01
N ALA A 567 18.08 5.70 -21.66
CA ALA A 567 17.58 7.06 -21.50
C ALA A 567 18.37 7.80 -20.42
N LYS A 568 18.95 8.95 -20.77
CA LYS A 568 19.59 9.87 -19.80
C LYS A 568 18.51 10.80 -19.25
N ALA A 569 17.94 10.44 -18.10
CA ALA A 569 16.82 11.17 -17.50
C ALA A 569 17.12 12.67 -17.31
N ASP A 570 18.33 13.02 -16.86
CA ASP A 570 18.73 14.42 -16.62
C ASP A 570 18.57 15.28 -17.89
N ALA A 571 19.12 14.84 -19.02
CA ALA A 571 19.07 15.57 -20.29
C ALA A 571 17.65 15.63 -20.87
N LEU A 572 16.89 14.54 -20.74
CA LEU A 572 15.52 14.47 -21.25
C LEU A 572 14.57 15.38 -20.45
N ILE A 573 14.67 15.36 -19.12
CA ILE A 573 13.87 16.26 -18.27
C ILE A 573 14.23 17.72 -18.56
N GLU A 574 15.52 18.05 -18.66
CA GLU A 574 15.95 19.41 -18.99
C GLU A 574 15.38 19.89 -20.34
N GLU A 575 15.47 19.07 -21.39
CA GLU A 575 14.90 19.37 -22.70
C GLU A 575 13.39 19.63 -22.60
N GLU A 576 12.65 18.76 -21.91
CA GLU A 576 11.20 18.87 -21.80
C GLU A 576 10.77 20.05 -20.92
N VAL A 577 11.52 20.35 -19.85
CA VAL A 577 11.25 21.46 -18.92
C VAL A 577 11.41 22.80 -19.60
N ARG A 578 12.39 22.94 -20.50
CA ARG A 578 12.62 24.15 -21.32
C ARG A 578 11.51 24.36 -22.36
N HIS A 579 10.97 23.29 -22.93
CA HIS A 579 9.93 23.33 -23.97
C HIS A 579 8.54 22.94 -23.43
N ARG A 580 8.28 23.22 -22.15
CA ARG A 580 7.02 22.87 -21.50
C ARG A 580 5.95 23.91 -21.80
N GLN A 581 4.72 23.44 -21.84
CA GLN A 581 3.51 24.25 -21.84
C GLN A 581 2.83 24.11 -20.47
N GLY A 582 2.71 25.23 -19.77
CA GLY A 582 2.10 25.32 -18.44
C GLY A 582 2.73 24.44 -17.38
N ALA A 583 1.90 23.94 -16.45
CA ALA A 583 2.31 23.02 -15.42
C ALA A 583 2.70 21.67 -16.05
N MET A 584 3.74 21.03 -15.50
CA MET A 584 4.23 19.75 -15.97
C MET A 584 4.01 18.64 -14.94
N ALA A 585 3.56 17.47 -15.39
CA ALA A 585 3.63 16.24 -14.62
C ALA A 585 4.68 15.30 -15.20
N VAL A 586 5.52 14.74 -14.34
CA VAL A 586 6.45 13.67 -14.69
C VAL A 586 6.03 12.42 -13.95
N THR A 587 5.59 11.40 -14.68
CA THR A 587 5.25 10.09 -14.11
C THR A 587 6.35 9.08 -14.41
N VAL A 588 6.63 8.16 -13.49
CA VAL A 588 7.59 7.07 -13.75
C VAL A 588 7.08 5.74 -13.24
N CYS A 589 7.18 4.71 -14.07
CA CYS A 589 6.94 3.31 -13.72
C CYS A 589 8.03 2.43 -14.33
N GLY A 590 8.76 1.68 -13.50
CA GLY A 590 9.87 0.83 -13.95
C GLY A 590 10.68 0.27 -12.78
N SER A 591 11.88 -0.25 -13.05
CA SER A 591 12.76 -0.74 -11.98
C SER A 591 13.14 0.37 -10.99
N GLY A 592 13.36 0.04 -9.72
CA GLY A 592 13.68 1.03 -8.68
C GLY A 592 14.85 1.96 -9.02
N GLY A 593 15.93 1.43 -9.62
CA GLY A 593 17.06 2.26 -10.08
C GLY A 593 16.70 3.25 -11.19
N PHE A 594 15.80 2.88 -12.11
CA PHE A 594 15.30 3.76 -13.16
C PHE A 594 14.39 4.86 -12.60
N ALA A 595 13.52 4.51 -11.65
CA ALA A 595 12.67 5.50 -10.98
C ALA A 595 13.50 6.49 -10.13
N ASP A 596 14.54 6.00 -9.45
CA ASP A 596 15.51 6.83 -8.70
C ASP A 596 16.30 7.77 -9.62
N ASP A 597 16.64 7.34 -10.86
CA ASP A 597 17.26 8.20 -11.88
C ASP A 597 16.34 9.36 -12.28
N VAL A 598 15.08 9.07 -12.59
CA VAL A 598 14.09 10.09 -12.98
C VAL A 598 13.78 11.04 -11.82
N ARG A 599 13.59 10.52 -10.60
CA ARG A 599 13.43 11.33 -9.38
C ARG A 599 14.59 12.32 -9.23
N LYS A 600 15.83 11.83 -9.36
CA LYS A 600 17.02 12.69 -9.23
C LYS A 600 17.03 13.78 -10.30
N ALA A 601 16.65 13.45 -11.54
CA ALA A 601 16.58 14.39 -12.65
C ALA A 601 15.51 15.49 -12.46
N VAL A 602 14.35 15.13 -11.92
CA VAL A 602 13.22 16.07 -11.72
C VAL A 602 13.41 16.97 -10.51
N ARG A 603 14.03 16.46 -9.44
CA ARG A 603 14.13 17.15 -8.13
C ARG A 603 14.66 18.59 -8.19
N PRO A 604 15.72 18.94 -8.96
CA PRO A 604 16.20 20.32 -9.06
C PRO A 604 15.17 21.28 -9.66
N TRP A 605 14.32 20.80 -10.57
CA TRP A 605 13.37 21.61 -11.31
C TRP A 605 12.08 21.89 -10.52
N LEU A 606 11.81 21.13 -9.45
CA LEU A 606 10.63 21.33 -8.59
C LEU A 606 10.54 22.77 -8.06
N THR A 607 11.67 23.44 -7.79
CA THR A 607 11.71 24.84 -7.35
C THR A 607 11.62 25.86 -8.49
N GLU A 608 12.10 25.50 -9.68
CA GLU A 608 12.18 26.38 -10.85
C GLU A 608 10.85 26.51 -11.61
N GLY A 609 9.98 25.52 -11.51
CA GLY A 609 8.70 25.50 -12.22
C GLY A 609 7.62 24.71 -11.49
N CYS A 610 6.37 24.90 -11.91
CA CYS A 610 5.26 24.07 -11.43
C CYS A 610 5.36 22.69 -12.06
N ILE A 611 6.12 21.82 -11.41
CA ILE A 611 6.42 20.45 -11.84
C ILE A 611 6.03 19.51 -10.72
N ASP A 612 5.18 18.53 -11.03
CA ASP A 612 4.80 17.47 -10.11
C ASP A 612 5.44 16.15 -10.53
N PHE A 613 6.08 15.47 -9.58
CA PHE A 613 6.65 14.13 -9.78
C PHE A 613 5.72 13.09 -9.17
N ILE A 614 5.33 12.10 -9.98
CA ILE A 614 4.46 11.00 -9.58
C ILE A 614 5.21 9.70 -9.85
N GLU A 615 5.42 8.91 -8.81
CA GLU A 615 6.11 7.65 -8.92
C GLU A 615 5.14 6.50 -8.63
N GLU A 616 5.13 5.54 -9.53
CA GLU A 616 4.29 4.36 -9.44
C GLU A 616 5.21 3.14 -9.40
N ALA A 617 5.50 2.70 -8.17
CA ALA A 617 6.43 1.62 -7.89
C ALA A 617 5.65 0.35 -7.54
N PHE A 618 5.48 -0.56 -8.51
CA PHE A 618 5.10 -1.93 -8.19
C PHE A 618 6.36 -2.68 -7.72
N THR A 619 6.81 -2.42 -6.49
CA THR A 619 7.90 -3.15 -5.84
C THR A 619 7.38 -4.46 -5.25
N TYR A 620 7.15 -5.45 -6.14
CA TYR A 620 6.83 -6.84 -5.76
C TYR A 620 7.93 -7.79 -6.21
#